data_AF-A0AAD9S6V8-F1
#
_entry.id   AF-A0AAD9S6V8-F1
#
_cell.length_a   1.000
_cell.length_b   1.000
_cell.length_c   1.000
_cell.angle_alpha   90.00
_cell.angle_beta   90.00
_cell.angle_gamma   90.00
#
_symmetry.space_group_name_H-M   'P 1'
#
loop_
_entity.id
_entity.type
_entity.pdbx_description
1 polymer ?
#
loop_
_entity_poly.entity_id
_entity_poly.type
_entity_poly.pdbx_seq_one_letter_code
_entity_poly.pdbx_strand_id
1 'polypeptide(L)'
;MGRRERRSRPRDFELMRLAPELQVKIFEALPDLWTAVALRLTCRDLNALFIAYRKPIEASLRDTLVAPFYEYYDFLSSLHIPASAIKRPPAGGWPNISPDACAEFGKTDFAVDVLRHLPYIEDDSRSNLHNIDYKCNVLDYSTATAEDFMGDNLKMGEITHGFDEPVSKHKVIIAEGYESGGIDLLLDTMTGDIFEEIIRCCSGDVLPVEEYFEKRVRDSRGLVHVFVPGKDPLGEGSGVGVGPYDAEAVEAKGEPSIPGELFGYNLKELEWVRHLYTKFGWPGADWQKEEGLKAIADFVERRDAES
;
A
#
# COMPACT_ATOMS: atom_id res chain seq x y z
N MET A 1 70.48 3.06 9.74
CA MET A 1 69.73 2.84 8.49
C MET A 1 68.39 2.18 8.84
N GLY A 2 67.37 2.97 9.16
CA GLY A 2 66.01 2.46 9.38
C GLY A 2 65.26 2.42 8.05
N ARG A 3 64.89 1.21 7.59
CA ARG A 3 64.03 1.03 6.42
C ARG A 3 62.68 1.66 6.73
N ARG A 4 62.31 2.73 6.00
CA ARG A 4 60.94 3.22 5.92
C ARG A 4 60.08 2.10 5.33
N GLU A 5 59.21 1.51 6.14
CA GLU A 5 58.08 0.72 5.66
C GLU A 5 57.27 1.57 4.70
N ARG A 6 57.16 1.08 3.46
CA ARG A 6 56.21 1.61 2.49
C ARG A 6 54.82 1.34 3.06
N ARG A 7 54.14 2.40 3.51
CA ARG A 7 52.69 2.37 3.74
C ARG A 7 52.04 1.75 2.49
N SER A 8 51.37 0.61 2.66
CA SER A 8 50.54 0.04 1.61
C SER A 8 49.51 1.10 1.23
N ARG A 9 49.36 1.35 -0.09
CA ARG A 9 48.23 2.14 -0.57
C ARG A 9 46.94 1.46 -0.09
N PRO A 10 45.92 2.21 0.38
CA PRO A 10 44.63 1.61 0.65
C PRO A 10 44.19 0.85 -0.60
N ARG A 11 43.63 -0.36 -0.41
CA ARG A 11 43.06 -1.14 -1.51
C ARG A 11 41.97 -0.29 -2.14
N ASP A 12 42.22 0.23 -3.34
CA ASP A 12 41.20 0.94 -4.11
C ASP A 12 39.98 0.02 -4.21
N PHE A 13 38.84 0.51 -3.71
CA PHE A 13 37.58 -0.23 -3.71
C PHE A 13 37.24 -0.62 -5.15
N GLU A 14 36.96 -1.89 -5.44
CA GLU A 14 36.75 -2.34 -6.83
C GLU A 14 35.59 -1.62 -7.51
N LEU A 15 34.58 -1.19 -6.74
CA LEU A 15 33.51 -0.31 -7.19
C LEU A 15 34.03 0.99 -7.83
N MET A 16 35.08 1.58 -7.26
CA MET A 16 35.66 2.83 -7.77
C MET A 16 36.45 2.66 -9.06
N ARG A 17 36.72 1.41 -9.46
CA ARG A 17 37.35 1.10 -10.76
C ARG A 17 36.33 0.95 -11.88
N LEU A 18 35.05 0.84 -11.55
CA LEU A 18 33.99 0.79 -12.55
C LEU A 18 33.87 2.14 -13.26
N ALA A 19 33.40 2.11 -14.50
CA ALA A 19 33.04 3.32 -15.22
C ALA A 19 31.89 4.05 -14.47
N PRO A 20 31.85 5.39 -14.45
CA PRO A 20 30.83 6.15 -13.73
C PRO A 20 29.39 5.71 -14.05
N GLU A 21 29.12 5.31 -15.29
CA GLU A 21 27.80 4.85 -15.72
C GLU A 21 27.38 3.56 -15.00
N LEU A 22 28.34 2.66 -14.74
CA LEU A 22 28.07 1.45 -13.97
C LEU A 22 27.93 1.72 -12.47
N GLN A 23 28.64 2.73 -11.96
CA GLN A 23 28.48 3.18 -10.58
C GLN A 23 27.09 3.78 -10.35
N VAL A 24 26.56 4.55 -11.31
CA VAL A 24 25.20 5.10 -11.25
C VAL A 24 24.16 3.98 -11.29
N LYS A 25 24.32 2.99 -12.18
CA LYS A 25 23.43 1.81 -12.22
C LYS A 25 23.38 1.04 -10.91
N ILE A 26 24.46 1.03 -10.14
CA ILE A 26 24.47 0.40 -8.82
C ILE A 26 23.57 1.17 -7.86
N PHE A 27 23.59 2.50 -7.88
CA PHE A 27 22.65 3.31 -7.09
C PHE A 27 21.20 3.15 -7.54
N GLU A 28 20.95 3.10 -8.85
CA GLU A 28 19.61 2.91 -9.43
C GLU A 28 19.02 1.54 -9.09
N ALA A 29 19.86 0.53 -8.87
CA ALA A 29 19.46 -0.82 -8.50
C ALA A 29 19.33 -1.04 -6.98
N LEU A 30 19.53 0.00 -6.15
CA LEU A 30 19.30 -0.12 -4.72
C LEU A 30 17.80 -0.19 -4.43
N PRO A 31 17.40 -0.90 -3.37
CA PRO A 31 15.98 -1.08 -3.05
C PRO A 31 15.30 0.21 -2.59
N ASP A 32 16.06 1.11 -1.95
CA ASP A 32 15.48 2.25 -1.24
C ASP A 32 16.47 3.42 -1.08
N LEU A 33 15.95 4.57 -0.64
CA LEU A 33 16.72 5.79 -0.44
C LEU A 33 17.70 5.67 0.73
N TRP A 34 17.35 4.95 1.79
CA TRP A 34 18.22 4.73 2.95
C TRP A 34 19.52 4.04 2.55
N THR A 35 19.42 2.98 1.75
CA THR A 35 20.53 2.20 1.24
C THR A 35 21.39 3.05 0.31
N ALA A 36 20.78 3.91 -0.52
CA ALA A 36 21.50 4.88 -1.34
C ALA A 36 22.24 5.93 -0.51
N VAL A 37 21.61 6.44 0.56
CA VAL A 37 22.23 7.35 1.51
C VAL A 37 23.37 6.67 2.28
N ALA A 38 23.20 5.42 2.69
CA ALA A 38 24.25 4.65 3.36
C ALA A 38 25.45 4.45 2.41
N LEU A 39 25.21 4.04 1.16
CA LEU A 39 26.24 3.81 0.17
C LEU A 39 27.03 5.09 -0.14
N ARG A 40 26.34 6.22 -0.38
CA ARG A 40 27.03 7.48 -0.70
C ARG A 40 27.90 7.97 0.46
N LEU A 41 27.55 7.65 1.70
CA LEU A 41 28.32 8.05 2.89
C LEU A 41 29.59 7.22 3.10
N THR A 42 29.76 6.10 2.38
CA THR A 42 30.95 5.24 2.53
C THR A 42 32.24 5.89 2.03
N CYS A 43 32.18 6.76 1.00
CA CYS A 43 33.35 7.50 0.52
C CYS A 43 32.99 8.79 -0.23
N ARG A 44 33.97 9.70 -0.38
CA ARG A 44 33.77 11.00 -1.03
C ARG A 44 33.39 10.90 -2.50
N ASP A 45 33.93 9.92 -3.21
CA ASP A 45 33.72 9.78 -4.65
C ASP A 45 32.29 9.28 -4.94
N LEU A 46 31.78 8.31 -4.16
CA LEU A 46 30.39 7.87 -4.23
C LEU A 46 29.42 8.98 -3.81
N ASN A 47 29.78 9.79 -2.81
CA ASN A 47 29.00 10.98 -2.47
C ASN A 47 28.95 11.99 -3.63
N ALA A 48 30.08 12.26 -4.27
CA ALA A 48 30.15 13.16 -5.42
C ALA A 48 29.34 12.63 -6.61
N LEU A 49 29.42 11.32 -6.87
CA LEU A 49 28.62 10.64 -7.89
C LEU A 49 27.13 10.75 -7.59
N PHE A 50 26.70 10.41 -6.36
CA PHE A 50 25.29 10.53 -5.96
C PHE A 50 24.79 11.97 -6.14
N ILE A 51 25.56 12.99 -5.74
CA ILE A 51 25.17 14.40 -5.90
C ILE A 51 25.03 14.75 -7.40
N ALA A 52 25.97 14.30 -8.23
CA ALA A 52 25.96 14.57 -9.67
C ALA A 52 24.79 13.89 -10.40
N TYR A 53 24.41 12.68 -9.96
CA TYR A 53 23.37 11.85 -10.58
C TYR A 53 22.13 11.70 -9.70
N ARG A 54 21.89 12.66 -8.80
CA ARG A 54 20.82 12.57 -7.80
C ARG A 54 19.45 12.33 -8.42
N LYS A 55 19.12 13.10 -9.48
CA LYS A 55 17.81 13.03 -10.15
C LYS A 55 17.52 11.66 -10.78
N PRO A 56 18.37 11.07 -11.63
CA PRO A 56 18.10 9.74 -12.19
C PRO A 56 18.10 8.64 -11.12
N ILE A 57 18.96 8.74 -10.10
CA ILE A 57 18.97 7.80 -8.98
C ILE A 57 17.64 7.87 -8.22
N GLU A 58 17.22 9.06 -7.78
CA GLU A 58 15.94 9.24 -7.08
C GLU A 58 14.76 8.81 -7.97
N ALA A 59 14.79 9.10 -9.28
CA ALA A 59 13.74 8.63 -10.18
C ALA A 59 13.63 7.09 -10.22
N SER A 60 14.77 6.38 -10.30
CA SER A 60 14.79 4.91 -10.27
C SER A 60 14.26 4.37 -8.94
N LEU A 61 14.69 4.94 -7.82
CA LEU A 61 14.22 4.53 -6.49
C LEU A 61 12.73 4.79 -6.32
N ARG A 62 12.22 5.94 -6.78
CA ARG A 62 10.79 6.26 -6.79
C ARG A 62 10.03 5.23 -7.60
N ASP A 63 10.48 4.90 -8.80
CA ASP A 63 9.79 3.97 -9.69
C ASP A 63 9.72 2.56 -9.05
N THR A 64 10.77 2.13 -8.34
CA THR A 64 10.75 0.91 -7.52
C THR A 64 9.69 0.95 -6.42
N LEU A 65 9.54 2.08 -5.71
CA LEU A 65 8.52 2.21 -4.65
C LEU A 65 7.09 2.26 -5.19
N VAL A 66 6.92 2.87 -6.37
CA VAL A 66 5.62 3.14 -6.97
C VAL A 66 5.06 1.92 -7.71
N ALA A 67 5.91 1.10 -8.35
CA ALA A 67 5.47 -0.02 -9.18
C ALA A 67 4.53 -1.01 -8.45
N PRO A 68 4.78 -1.43 -7.19
CA PRO A 68 3.88 -2.34 -6.48
C PRO A 68 2.46 -1.81 -6.29
N PHE A 69 2.27 -0.49 -6.15
CA PHE A 69 0.94 0.11 -6.09
C PHE A 69 0.19 -0.05 -7.42
N TYR A 70 0.89 0.04 -8.55
CA TYR A 70 0.25 -0.15 -9.86
C TYR A 70 -0.29 -1.57 -10.00
N GLU A 71 0.54 -2.55 -9.67
CA GLU A 71 0.21 -3.96 -9.74
C GLU A 71 -0.90 -4.33 -8.76
N TYR A 72 -0.83 -3.83 -7.54
CA TYR A 72 -1.86 -4.07 -6.53
C TYR A 72 -3.20 -3.46 -6.92
N TYR A 73 -3.23 -2.22 -7.42
CA TYR A 73 -4.49 -1.59 -7.83
C TYR A 73 -5.09 -2.20 -9.09
N ASP A 74 -4.26 -2.68 -10.04
CA ASP A 74 -4.75 -3.49 -11.16
C ASP A 74 -5.35 -4.81 -10.66
N PHE A 75 -4.71 -5.46 -9.68
CA PHE A 75 -5.26 -6.64 -9.03
C PHE A 75 -6.61 -6.34 -8.37
N LEU A 76 -6.72 -5.29 -7.55
CA LEU A 76 -7.98 -4.90 -6.92
C LEU A 76 -9.06 -4.56 -7.96
N SER A 77 -8.67 -3.94 -9.06
CA SER A 77 -9.56 -3.69 -10.20
C SER A 77 -10.03 -4.97 -10.88
N SER A 78 -9.26 -6.05 -10.84
CA SER A 78 -9.70 -7.37 -11.33
C SER A 78 -10.61 -8.09 -10.32
N LEU A 79 -10.49 -7.75 -9.04
CA LEU A 79 -11.21 -8.39 -7.94
C LEU A 79 -12.57 -7.73 -7.69
N HIS A 80 -12.59 -6.47 -7.22
CA HIS A 80 -13.82 -5.80 -6.78
C HIS A 80 -13.91 -4.32 -7.13
N ILE A 81 -12.77 -3.60 -7.18
CA ILE A 81 -12.78 -2.16 -7.46
C ILE A 81 -13.15 -1.90 -8.93
N PRO A 82 -13.99 -0.91 -9.25
CA PRO A 82 -14.23 -0.51 -10.63
C PRO A 82 -12.96 0.08 -11.26
N ALA A 83 -12.63 -0.33 -12.49
CA ALA A 83 -11.46 0.21 -13.20
C ALA A 83 -11.53 1.75 -13.37
N SER A 84 -12.74 2.31 -13.45
CA SER A 84 -12.97 3.75 -13.53
C SER A 84 -12.55 4.52 -12.27
N ALA A 85 -12.47 3.85 -11.12
CA ALA A 85 -12.02 4.46 -9.87
C ALA A 85 -10.49 4.57 -9.79
N ILE A 86 -9.74 3.81 -10.60
CA ILE A 86 -8.27 3.85 -10.61
C ILE A 86 -7.78 5.04 -11.43
N LYS A 87 -7.15 5.99 -10.77
CA LYS A 87 -6.55 7.19 -11.35
C LYS A 87 -5.06 6.96 -11.59
N ARG A 88 -4.62 7.13 -12.84
CA ARG A 88 -3.20 7.03 -13.23
C ARG A 88 -2.62 8.44 -13.45
N PRO A 89 -1.44 8.77 -12.91
CA PRO A 89 -0.80 10.04 -13.17
C PRO A 89 -0.39 10.19 -14.64
N PRO A 90 -0.30 11.43 -15.15
CA PRO A 90 0.42 11.72 -16.39
C PRO A 90 1.90 11.30 -16.33
N ALA A 91 2.57 11.24 -17.47
CA ALA A 91 3.99 10.85 -17.55
C ALA A 91 4.95 11.71 -16.71
N GLY A 92 4.57 12.95 -16.38
CA GLY A 92 5.33 13.84 -15.49
C GLY A 92 4.78 13.90 -14.07
N GLY A 93 3.91 12.97 -13.68
CA GLY A 93 3.21 12.94 -12.42
C GLY A 93 2.05 13.94 -12.31
N TRP A 94 1.37 13.92 -11.16
CA TRP A 94 0.25 14.79 -10.84
C TRP A 94 0.69 16.27 -10.76
N PRO A 95 0.08 17.19 -11.54
CA PRO A 95 0.55 18.57 -11.61
C PRO A 95 0.27 19.38 -10.33
N ASN A 96 -0.74 19.00 -9.55
CA ASN A 96 -1.10 19.61 -8.28
C ASN A 96 -0.14 19.21 -7.14
N ILE A 97 0.54 18.06 -7.26
CA ILE A 97 1.54 17.59 -6.30
C ILE A 97 2.91 18.07 -6.76
N SER A 98 3.32 19.25 -6.30
CA SER A 98 4.56 19.89 -6.69
C SER A 98 5.32 20.42 -5.47
N PRO A 99 6.65 20.62 -5.55
CA PRO A 99 7.41 21.18 -4.45
C PRO A 99 6.84 22.51 -3.93
N ASP A 100 6.34 23.35 -4.84
CA ASP A 100 5.74 24.65 -4.47
C ASP A 100 4.39 24.48 -3.77
N ALA A 101 3.52 23.59 -4.28
CA ALA A 101 2.20 23.34 -3.69
C ALA A 101 2.30 22.60 -2.34
N CYS A 102 3.32 21.75 -2.16
CA CYS A 102 3.54 20.95 -0.97
C CYS A 102 4.57 21.57 0.00
N ALA A 103 4.97 22.84 -0.19
CA ALA A 103 6.03 23.46 0.61
C ALA A 103 5.75 23.44 2.13
N GLU A 104 4.49 23.62 2.52
CA GLU A 104 4.02 23.61 3.92
C GLU A 104 3.48 22.24 4.37
N PHE A 105 3.62 21.22 3.53
CA PHE A 105 3.14 19.86 3.83
C PHE A 105 4.03 19.17 4.89
N GLY A 106 5.29 19.59 5.03
CA GLY A 106 6.21 19.04 6.03
C GLY A 106 6.89 17.73 5.62
N LYS A 107 6.65 17.25 4.38
CA LYS A 107 7.31 16.07 3.81
C LYS A 107 8.58 16.43 3.04
N THR A 108 9.44 15.43 2.84
CA THR A 108 10.64 15.60 2.01
C THR A 108 10.31 15.70 0.52
N ASP A 109 11.18 16.35 -0.26
CA ASP A 109 11.06 16.43 -1.72
C ASP A 109 10.90 15.05 -2.36
N PHE A 110 11.62 14.04 -1.86
CA PHE A 110 11.52 12.66 -2.37
C PHE A 110 10.15 12.05 -2.07
N ALA A 111 9.61 12.26 -0.86
CA ALA A 111 8.28 11.79 -0.51
C ALA A 111 7.18 12.46 -1.36
N VAL A 112 7.31 13.77 -1.62
CA VAL A 112 6.42 14.50 -2.52
C VAL A 112 6.54 13.98 -3.95
N ASP A 113 7.75 13.65 -4.42
CA ASP A 113 7.96 13.06 -5.75
C ASP A 113 7.37 11.65 -5.88
N VAL A 114 7.40 10.85 -4.81
CA VAL A 114 6.70 9.56 -4.74
C VAL A 114 5.18 9.75 -4.84
N LEU A 115 4.58 10.59 -3.98
CA LEU A 115 3.14 10.90 -4.04
C LEU A 115 2.72 11.39 -5.44
N ARG A 116 3.52 12.26 -6.03
CA ARG A 116 3.28 12.80 -7.38
C ARG A 116 3.18 11.72 -8.46
N HIS A 117 3.78 10.54 -8.29
CA HIS A 117 3.78 9.46 -9.28
C HIS A 117 2.97 8.22 -8.86
N LEU A 118 2.38 8.23 -7.67
CA LEU A 118 1.48 7.16 -7.26
C LEU A 118 0.20 7.14 -8.11
N PRO A 119 -0.34 5.95 -8.41
CA PRO A 119 -1.72 5.84 -8.80
C PRO A 119 -2.60 6.07 -7.57
N TYR A 120 -3.81 6.55 -7.78
CA TYR A 120 -4.79 6.74 -6.70
C TYR A 120 -6.07 5.99 -7.00
N ILE A 121 -6.84 5.71 -5.95
CA ILE A 121 -8.21 5.24 -6.07
C ILE A 121 -9.09 6.42 -5.71
N GLU A 122 -10.15 6.65 -6.49
CA GLU A 122 -11.13 7.68 -6.18
C GLU A 122 -11.65 7.52 -4.74
N ASP A 123 -11.59 8.59 -3.96
CA ASP A 123 -12.13 8.58 -2.60
C ASP A 123 -13.66 8.43 -2.66
N ASP A 124 -14.14 7.32 -2.11
CA ASP A 124 -15.55 7.09 -1.81
C ASP A 124 -15.70 6.56 -0.38
N SER A 125 -15.08 7.27 0.56
CA SER A 125 -15.06 7.01 2.02
C SER A 125 -16.43 6.88 2.68
N ARG A 126 -17.53 7.03 1.93
CA ARG A 126 -18.90 6.85 2.41
C ARG A 126 -19.55 5.54 1.97
N SER A 127 -19.00 4.87 0.96
CA SER A 127 -19.62 3.68 0.38
C SER A 127 -18.89 2.38 0.68
N ASN A 128 -17.63 2.42 1.14
CA ASN A 128 -16.76 1.25 1.27
C ASN A 128 -16.54 0.46 -0.03
N LEU A 129 -16.95 0.98 -1.20
CA LEU A 129 -16.76 0.32 -2.49
C LEU A 129 -15.29 0.24 -2.90
N HIS A 130 -14.49 1.20 -2.42
CA HIS A 130 -13.09 1.39 -2.80
C HIS A 130 -12.11 1.01 -1.69
N ASN A 131 -12.58 0.37 -0.62
CA ASN A 131 -11.72 -0.05 0.48
C ASN A 131 -10.72 -1.09 -0.01
N ILE A 132 -9.48 -0.91 0.41
CA ILE A 132 -8.35 -1.80 0.10
C ILE A 132 -7.95 -2.67 1.29
N ASP A 133 -8.50 -2.38 2.47
CA ASP A 133 -8.34 -3.13 3.71
C ASP A 133 -9.51 -2.89 4.68
N TYR A 134 -9.49 -3.54 5.84
CA TYR A 134 -10.55 -3.45 6.86
C TYR A 134 -10.68 -2.03 7.42
N LYS A 135 -11.89 -1.46 7.32
CA LYS A 135 -12.24 -0.11 7.80
C LYS A 135 -11.20 0.94 7.41
N CYS A 136 -10.89 0.99 6.11
CA CYS A 136 -9.75 1.73 5.58
C CYS A 136 -10.18 2.59 4.39
N ASN A 137 -10.00 3.91 4.50
CA ASN A 137 -10.30 4.90 3.47
C ASN A 137 -9.02 5.29 2.73
N VAL A 138 -8.99 5.06 1.43
CA VAL A 138 -7.87 5.48 0.56
C VAL A 138 -7.76 7.01 0.49
N LEU A 139 -6.54 7.54 0.54
CA LEU A 139 -6.28 8.96 0.37
C LEU A 139 -5.92 9.28 -1.09
N ASP A 140 -6.72 10.14 -1.73
CA ASP A 140 -6.51 10.58 -3.11
C ASP A 140 -5.90 11.98 -3.20
N TYR A 141 -4.58 12.05 -3.08
CA TYR A 141 -3.85 13.31 -3.22
C TYR A 141 -3.89 13.90 -4.64
N SER A 142 -4.34 13.16 -5.67
CA SER A 142 -4.49 13.73 -7.02
C SER A 142 -5.56 14.81 -7.10
N THR A 143 -6.45 14.86 -6.10
CA THR A 143 -7.51 15.87 -5.98
C THR A 143 -7.17 17.00 -5.01
N ALA A 144 -6.08 16.85 -4.25
CA ALA A 144 -5.67 17.82 -3.24
C ALA A 144 -5.24 19.15 -3.87
N THR A 145 -5.65 20.24 -3.23
CA THR A 145 -5.23 21.60 -3.54
C THR A 145 -4.03 22.02 -2.71
N ALA A 146 -3.37 23.12 -3.09
CA ALA A 146 -2.31 23.71 -2.26
C ALA A 146 -2.81 24.10 -0.85
N GLU A 147 -4.09 24.48 -0.72
CA GLU A 147 -4.70 24.77 0.58
C GLU A 147 -4.82 23.52 1.45
N ASP A 148 -5.17 22.37 0.85
CA ASP A 148 -5.24 21.10 1.57
C ASP A 148 -3.87 20.67 2.11
N PHE A 149 -2.79 20.86 1.34
CA PHE A 149 -1.42 20.57 1.77
C PHE A 149 -0.93 21.50 2.89
N MET A 150 -1.44 22.73 2.95
CA MET A 150 -1.16 23.65 4.06
C MET A 150 -1.96 23.26 5.31
N GLY A 151 -3.22 22.86 5.10
CA GLY A 151 -4.21 22.62 6.15
C GLY A 151 -3.94 21.38 7.00
N ASP A 152 -4.60 21.35 8.15
CA ASP A 152 -4.47 20.25 9.11
C ASP A 152 -5.24 19.01 8.66
N ASN A 153 -6.19 19.10 7.72
CA ASN A 153 -7.02 17.96 7.31
C ASN A 153 -6.20 16.81 6.71
N LEU A 154 -5.28 17.09 5.78
CA LEU A 154 -4.35 16.06 5.27
C LEU A 154 -3.33 15.60 6.32
N LYS A 155 -3.18 16.38 7.40
CA LYS A 155 -2.29 16.08 8.54
C LYS A 155 -3.02 15.39 9.68
N MET A 156 -4.36 15.29 9.66
CA MET A 156 -5.14 14.64 10.72
C MET A 156 -4.91 13.13 10.71
N GLY A 157 -4.75 12.51 9.53
CA GLY A 157 -4.24 11.14 9.44
C GLY A 157 -2.81 10.99 9.96
N GLU A 158 -2.00 12.05 9.94
CA GLU A 158 -0.62 12.04 10.46
C GLU A 158 -0.55 12.07 11.98
N ILE A 159 -1.71 12.07 12.64
CA ILE A 159 -1.88 11.83 14.07
C ILE A 159 -2.28 10.36 14.23
N THR A 160 -1.32 9.47 14.02
CA THR A 160 -1.47 8.05 14.29
C THR A 160 -1.82 7.80 15.75
N HIS A 161 -2.88 7.03 16.01
CA HIS A 161 -3.46 6.83 17.34
C HIS A 161 -2.52 6.14 18.36
N GLY A 162 -1.40 5.58 17.92
CA GLY A 162 -0.40 4.90 18.75
C GLY A 162 0.95 5.59 18.89
N PHE A 163 1.22 6.71 18.22
CA PHE A 163 2.50 7.42 18.33
C PHE A 163 2.37 8.71 19.15
N ASP A 164 3.16 8.81 20.23
CA ASP A 164 3.38 10.07 20.96
C ASP A 164 4.23 11.08 20.16
N GLU A 165 4.76 10.67 18.99
CA GLU A 165 5.61 11.49 18.11
C GLU A 165 4.94 11.73 16.74
N PRO A 166 5.17 12.91 16.12
CA PRO A 166 4.66 13.19 14.77
C PRO A 166 5.17 12.17 13.74
N VAL A 167 4.32 11.81 12.77
CA VAL A 167 4.72 10.97 11.63
C VAL A 167 5.94 11.61 10.94
N SER A 168 7.00 10.80 10.78
CA SER A 168 8.24 11.22 10.11
C SER A 168 7.98 11.88 8.77
N LYS A 169 8.77 12.91 8.41
CA LYS A 169 8.72 13.60 7.11
C LYS A 169 8.97 12.70 5.87
N HIS A 170 9.42 11.48 6.10
CA HIS A 170 9.62 10.45 5.07
C HIS A 170 8.42 9.52 4.91
N LYS A 171 7.51 9.50 5.89
CA LYS A 171 6.31 8.68 5.89
C LYS A 171 5.14 9.48 5.33
N VAL A 172 4.41 8.86 4.41
CA VAL A 172 3.17 9.38 3.82
C VAL A 172 2.07 8.38 4.04
N ILE A 173 0.85 8.87 4.25
CA ILE A 173 -0.31 8.02 4.50
C ILE A 173 -0.91 7.69 3.15
N ILE A 174 -1.19 6.42 2.93
CA ILE A 174 -1.82 5.91 1.72
C ILE A 174 -3.32 5.72 1.97
N ALA A 175 -3.67 5.27 3.17
CA ALA A 175 -5.04 5.07 3.58
C ALA A 175 -5.18 5.25 5.09
N GLU A 176 -6.33 5.78 5.51
CA GLU A 176 -6.67 6.07 6.90
C GLU A 176 -7.72 5.07 7.41
N GLY A 177 -7.45 4.48 8.55
CA GLY A 177 -8.41 3.66 9.26
C GLY A 177 -9.54 4.52 9.82
N TYR A 178 -10.74 3.97 9.89
CA TYR A 178 -11.83 4.59 10.64
C TYR A 178 -12.33 3.64 11.73
N GLU A 179 -12.48 4.19 12.95
CA GLU A 179 -12.85 3.45 14.16
C GLU A 179 -11.84 2.39 14.65
N SER A 180 -12.15 1.75 15.78
CA SER A 180 -11.33 0.68 16.36
C SER A 180 -11.20 -0.50 15.39
N GLY A 181 -9.96 -0.97 15.20
CA GLY A 181 -9.64 -2.07 14.31
C GLY A 181 -9.39 -1.65 12.85
N GLY A 182 -9.73 -0.42 12.47
CA GLY A 182 -9.39 0.09 11.14
C GLY A 182 -7.88 0.23 10.94
N ILE A 183 -7.48 0.21 9.67
CA ILE A 183 -6.08 0.13 9.28
C ILE A 183 -5.62 1.45 8.68
N ASP A 184 -4.65 2.08 9.35
CA ASP A 184 -3.80 3.12 8.77
C ASP A 184 -2.66 2.45 7.99
N LEU A 185 -2.48 2.88 6.75
CA LEU A 185 -1.44 2.38 5.86
C LEU A 185 -0.45 3.49 5.54
N LEU A 186 0.79 3.38 6.04
CA LEU A 186 1.82 4.39 5.85
C LEU A 186 2.97 3.85 5.01
N LEU A 187 3.37 4.58 3.97
CA LEU A 187 4.58 4.31 3.19
C LEU A 187 5.75 5.13 3.73
N ASP A 188 6.81 4.48 4.21
CA ASP A 188 8.09 5.14 4.47
C ASP A 188 8.93 5.21 3.19
N THR A 189 8.97 6.39 2.58
CA THR A 189 9.73 6.62 1.35
C THR A 189 11.24 6.58 1.55
N MET A 190 11.73 6.59 2.80
CA MET A 190 13.16 6.44 3.07
C MET A 190 13.59 4.96 2.97
N THR A 191 12.85 4.06 3.60
CA THR A 191 13.21 2.63 3.67
C THR A 191 12.48 1.76 2.65
N GLY A 192 11.39 2.26 2.07
CA GLY A 192 10.53 1.49 1.16
C GLY A 192 9.60 0.53 1.88
N ASP A 193 9.37 0.71 3.17
CA ASP A 193 8.49 -0.15 3.96
C ASP A 193 7.07 0.43 4.04
N ILE A 194 6.10 -0.47 4.05
CA ILE A 194 4.72 -0.21 4.46
C ILE A 194 4.60 -0.51 5.94
N PHE A 195 4.05 0.44 6.69
CA PHE A 195 3.67 0.31 8.09
C PHE A 195 2.16 0.21 8.18
N GLU A 196 1.70 -0.84 8.84
CA GLU A 196 0.31 -1.01 9.19
C GLU A 196 0.09 -0.64 10.65
N GLU A 197 -0.90 0.21 10.91
CA GLU A 197 -1.33 0.53 12.26
C GLU A 197 -2.81 0.23 12.43
N ILE A 198 -3.12 -0.60 13.42
CA ILE A 198 -4.49 -1.01 13.71
C ILE A 198 -5.01 -0.11 14.82
N ILE A 199 -5.94 0.76 14.47
CA ILE A 199 -6.47 1.81 15.34
C ILE A 199 -6.96 1.22 16.67
N ARG A 200 -6.42 1.76 17.78
CA ARG A 200 -6.75 1.39 19.18
C ARG A 200 -6.50 -0.09 19.53
N CYS A 201 -5.67 -0.77 18.74
CA CYS A 201 -5.28 -2.15 18.98
C CYS A 201 -3.76 -2.22 19.17
N CYS A 202 -3.03 -2.49 18.09
CA CYS A 202 -1.58 -2.63 18.06
C CYS A 202 -1.05 -2.24 16.68
N SER A 203 0.27 -2.08 16.55
CA SER A 203 0.90 -2.03 15.23
C SER A 203 0.72 -3.38 14.52
N GLY A 204 0.43 -3.35 13.23
CA GLY A 204 0.35 -4.50 12.34
C GLY A 204 1.70 -4.82 11.72
N ASP A 205 1.68 -5.28 10.48
CA ASP A 205 2.87 -5.63 9.70
C ASP A 205 3.76 -4.39 9.40
N VAL A 206 5.07 -4.63 9.34
CA VAL A 206 6.05 -3.70 8.76
C VAL A 206 6.87 -4.48 7.76
N LEU A 207 6.61 -4.24 6.47
CA LEU A 207 7.17 -5.03 5.37
C LEU A 207 7.61 -4.13 4.22
N PRO A 208 8.64 -4.51 3.44
CA PRO A 208 8.93 -3.86 2.17
C PRO A 208 7.68 -3.78 1.28
N VAL A 209 7.51 -2.68 0.57
CA VAL A 209 6.28 -2.37 -0.20
C VAL A 209 5.88 -3.49 -1.17
N GLU A 210 6.85 -4.13 -1.83
CA GLU A 210 6.61 -5.28 -2.72
C GLU A 210 6.08 -6.48 -1.93
N GLU A 211 6.76 -6.88 -0.86
CA GLU A 211 6.36 -8.01 -0.01
C GLU A 211 4.98 -7.79 0.64
N TYR A 212 4.69 -6.55 1.06
CA TYR A 212 3.41 -6.18 1.64
C TYR A 212 2.27 -6.42 0.65
N PHE A 213 2.37 -5.89 -0.57
CA PHE A 213 1.31 -6.07 -1.56
C PHE A 213 1.25 -7.48 -2.10
N GLU A 214 2.37 -8.19 -2.25
CA GLU A 214 2.36 -9.62 -2.57
C GLU A 214 1.60 -10.44 -1.52
N LYS A 215 1.80 -10.13 -0.23
CA LYS A 215 1.04 -10.74 0.86
C LYS A 215 -0.45 -10.43 0.72
N ARG A 216 -0.84 -9.16 0.50
CA ARG A 216 -2.25 -8.76 0.34
C ARG A 216 -2.93 -9.44 -0.85
N VAL A 217 -2.24 -9.57 -1.98
CA VAL A 217 -2.71 -10.34 -3.15
C VAL A 217 -2.91 -11.81 -2.79
N ARG A 218 -1.94 -12.43 -2.10
CA ARG A 218 -2.00 -13.83 -1.66
C ARG A 218 -3.19 -14.07 -0.73
N ASP A 219 -3.38 -13.20 0.25
CA ASP A 219 -4.44 -13.29 1.25
C ASP A 219 -5.82 -13.10 0.60
N SER A 220 -5.94 -12.18 -0.37
CA SER A 220 -7.15 -11.96 -1.16
C SER A 220 -7.49 -13.17 -2.06
N ARG A 221 -6.49 -13.77 -2.70
CA ARG A 221 -6.66 -15.01 -3.49
C ARG A 221 -7.08 -16.19 -2.62
N GLY A 222 -6.53 -16.28 -1.41
CA GLY A 222 -6.89 -17.30 -0.43
C GLY A 222 -8.23 -17.05 0.28
N LEU A 223 -8.86 -15.90 0.01
CA LEU A 223 -10.05 -15.43 0.73
C LEU A 223 -9.84 -15.43 2.25
N VAL A 224 -8.62 -15.07 2.67
CA VAL A 224 -8.27 -14.72 4.06
C VAL A 224 -8.74 -13.31 4.37
N HIS A 225 -8.58 -12.42 3.37
CA HIS A 225 -9.17 -11.10 3.34
C HIS A 225 -10.22 -11.08 2.23
N VAL A 226 -11.48 -10.85 2.61
CA VAL A 226 -12.66 -11.01 1.75
C VAL A 226 -13.33 -9.66 1.57
N PHE A 227 -13.31 -9.14 0.34
CA PHE A 227 -13.97 -7.90 0.02
C PHE A 227 -15.46 -8.11 -0.20
N VAL A 228 -16.27 -7.19 0.32
CA VAL A 228 -17.71 -7.14 0.07
C VAL A 228 -18.02 -5.70 -0.33
N PRO A 229 -18.18 -5.40 -1.64
CA PRO A 229 -18.45 -4.04 -2.07
C PRO A 229 -19.65 -3.44 -1.32
N GLY A 230 -19.48 -2.24 -0.77
CA GLY A 230 -20.53 -1.60 0.03
C GLY A 230 -20.40 -1.84 1.54
N LYS A 231 -19.51 -2.72 1.97
CA LYS A 231 -19.31 -3.13 3.37
C LYS A 231 -17.82 -3.17 3.70
N ASP A 232 -17.50 -3.20 4.98
CA ASP A 232 -16.12 -3.42 5.41
C ASP A 232 -15.62 -4.80 4.96
N PRO A 233 -14.38 -4.88 4.44
CA PRO A 233 -13.75 -6.17 4.15
C PRO A 233 -13.70 -7.06 5.40
N LEU A 234 -13.85 -8.37 5.22
CA LEU A 234 -13.92 -9.34 6.31
C LEU A 234 -12.66 -10.21 6.32
N GLY A 235 -12.12 -10.57 7.49
CA GLY A 235 -10.98 -11.48 7.55
C GLY A 235 -10.06 -11.29 8.75
N GLU A 236 -8.79 -11.64 8.58
CA GLU A 236 -7.73 -11.36 9.55
C GLU A 236 -7.62 -9.83 9.74
N GLY A 237 -7.97 -9.34 10.93
CA GLY A 237 -8.16 -7.91 11.25
C GLY A 237 -9.56 -7.56 11.80
N SER A 238 -10.62 -8.24 11.34
CA SER A 238 -11.99 -8.04 11.85
C SER A 238 -12.30 -8.85 13.12
N GLY A 239 -11.33 -9.63 13.62
CA GLY A 239 -11.49 -10.56 14.75
C GLY A 239 -12.21 -11.86 14.37
N VAL A 240 -12.54 -12.05 13.09
CA VAL A 240 -13.23 -13.23 12.56
C VAL A 240 -12.18 -14.23 12.04
N GLY A 241 -11.92 -15.29 12.80
CA GLY A 241 -10.91 -16.29 12.43
C GLY A 241 -11.26 -17.03 11.13
N VAL A 242 -10.34 -17.05 10.17
CA VAL A 242 -10.54 -17.75 8.89
C VAL A 242 -10.31 -19.25 9.09
N GLY A 243 -11.38 -19.99 9.38
CA GLY A 243 -11.36 -21.45 9.45
C GLY A 243 -11.13 -22.11 8.08
N PRO A 244 -10.89 -23.44 8.05
CA PRO A 244 -10.84 -24.19 6.81
C PRO A 244 -12.16 -24.04 6.04
N TYR A 245 -12.04 -23.74 4.75
CA TYR A 245 -13.18 -23.53 3.87
C TYR A 245 -13.42 -24.73 2.96
N ASP A 246 -14.67 -25.19 2.92
CA ASP A 246 -15.13 -26.31 2.12
C ASP A 246 -16.35 -25.88 1.31
N ALA A 247 -16.15 -25.67 0.01
CA ALA A 247 -17.17 -25.16 -0.89
C ALA A 247 -18.37 -26.10 -1.04
N GLU A 248 -18.13 -27.42 -1.04
CA GLU A 248 -19.19 -28.43 -1.19
C GLU A 248 -20.05 -28.49 0.08
N ALA A 249 -19.40 -28.43 1.25
CA ALA A 249 -20.10 -28.41 2.53
C ALA A 249 -20.93 -27.13 2.71
N VAL A 250 -20.45 -25.98 2.22
CA VAL A 250 -21.20 -24.71 2.27
C VAL A 250 -22.38 -24.73 1.31
N GLU A 251 -22.22 -25.16 0.05
CA GLU A 251 -23.32 -25.30 -0.91
C GLU A 251 -24.41 -26.26 -0.39
N ALA A 252 -24.01 -27.37 0.23
CA ALA A 252 -24.95 -28.35 0.80
C ALA A 252 -25.77 -27.80 1.97
N LYS A 253 -25.21 -26.89 2.77
CA LYS A 253 -25.94 -26.19 3.85
C LYS A 253 -26.88 -25.11 3.30
N GLY A 254 -26.54 -24.54 2.15
CA GLY A 254 -27.25 -23.43 1.52
C GLY A 254 -26.99 -22.08 2.18
N GLU A 255 -27.63 -21.05 1.64
CA GLU A 255 -27.52 -19.67 2.12
C GLU A 255 -27.92 -19.58 3.60
N PRO A 256 -27.07 -18.99 4.47
CA PRO A 256 -27.38 -18.88 5.89
C PRO A 256 -28.48 -17.84 6.12
N SER A 257 -29.48 -18.20 6.92
CA SER A 257 -30.47 -17.26 7.48
C SER A 257 -30.23 -17.12 8.98
N ILE A 258 -29.69 -15.97 9.39
CA ILE A 258 -29.28 -15.68 10.77
C ILE A 258 -29.97 -14.39 11.21
N PRO A 259 -30.77 -14.40 12.29
CA PRO A 259 -31.34 -13.16 12.82
C PRO A 259 -30.25 -12.24 13.36
N GLY A 260 -30.35 -10.94 13.07
CA GLY A 260 -29.45 -9.90 13.59
C GLY A 260 -28.63 -9.21 12.50
N GLU A 261 -27.63 -8.45 12.96
CA GLU A 261 -26.73 -7.66 12.12
C GLU A 261 -25.88 -8.55 11.20
N LEU A 262 -25.80 -8.15 9.93
CA LEU A 262 -24.98 -8.78 8.91
C LEU A 262 -23.49 -8.71 9.30
N PHE A 263 -22.80 -9.84 9.18
CA PHE A 263 -21.38 -10.02 9.53
C PHE A 263 -21.04 -9.73 10.99
N GLY A 264 -21.96 -10.04 11.92
CA GLY A 264 -21.64 -10.12 13.35
C GLY A 264 -20.57 -11.20 13.66
N TYR A 265 -20.52 -11.71 14.89
CA TYR A 265 -19.52 -12.73 15.27
C TYR A 265 -19.72 -14.13 14.65
N ASN A 266 -20.45 -14.26 13.53
CA ASN A 266 -20.80 -15.54 12.92
C ASN A 266 -20.05 -15.78 11.60
N LEU A 267 -19.28 -16.87 11.56
CA LEU A 267 -18.47 -17.28 10.41
C LEU A 267 -19.28 -17.72 9.19
N LYS A 268 -20.56 -18.07 9.34
CA LYS A 268 -21.35 -18.67 8.24
C LYS A 268 -21.61 -17.70 7.09
N GLU A 269 -21.83 -16.42 7.36
CA GLU A 269 -22.05 -15.42 6.31
C GLU A 269 -20.76 -15.16 5.54
N LEU A 270 -19.61 -15.12 6.24
CA LEU A 270 -18.30 -15.08 5.61
C LEU A 270 -18.04 -16.32 4.75
N GLU A 271 -18.31 -17.53 5.25
CA GLU A 271 -18.21 -18.77 4.49
C GLU A 271 -19.08 -18.74 3.23
N TRP A 272 -20.27 -18.15 3.31
CA TRP A 272 -21.16 -18.00 2.16
C TRP A 272 -20.60 -17.03 1.12
N VAL A 273 -20.08 -15.88 1.53
CA VAL A 273 -19.41 -14.94 0.60
C VAL A 273 -18.20 -15.59 -0.06
N ARG A 274 -17.38 -16.32 0.69
CA ARG A 274 -16.26 -17.11 0.13
C ARG A 274 -16.76 -18.11 -0.92
N HIS A 275 -17.89 -18.74 -0.63
CA HIS A 275 -18.55 -19.63 -1.58
C HIS A 275 -19.04 -18.95 -2.84
N LEU A 276 -19.60 -17.75 -2.76
CA LEU A 276 -19.95 -17.00 -3.96
C LEU A 276 -18.70 -16.69 -4.79
N TYR A 277 -17.61 -16.21 -4.18
CA TYR A 277 -16.34 -16.02 -4.90
C TYR A 277 -15.88 -17.31 -5.61
N THR A 278 -15.80 -18.43 -4.90
CA THR A 278 -15.36 -19.71 -5.49
C THR A 278 -16.31 -20.22 -6.58
N LYS A 279 -17.63 -20.10 -6.38
CA LYS A 279 -18.66 -20.53 -7.33
C LYS A 279 -18.57 -19.80 -8.67
N PHE A 280 -18.19 -18.53 -8.64
CA PHE A 280 -18.00 -17.71 -9.83
C PHE A 280 -16.55 -17.72 -10.35
N GLY A 281 -15.69 -18.63 -9.86
CA GLY A 281 -14.39 -18.92 -10.46
C GLY A 281 -13.19 -18.25 -9.79
N TRP A 282 -13.36 -17.55 -8.66
CA TRP A 282 -12.21 -16.98 -7.93
C TRP A 282 -11.39 -18.08 -7.21
N PRO A 283 -10.03 -18.00 -7.18
CA PRO A 283 -9.14 -17.00 -7.78
C PRO A 283 -8.63 -17.39 -9.18
N GLY A 284 -9.36 -18.26 -9.88
CA GLY A 284 -9.03 -18.75 -11.22
C GLY A 284 -9.14 -17.67 -12.29
N ALA A 285 -8.58 -17.97 -13.47
CA ALA A 285 -8.63 -17.09 -14.63
C ALA A 285 -10.05 -16.97 -15.24
N ASP A 286 -10.96 -17.83 -14.82
CA ASP A 286 -12.38 -17.88 -15.18
C ASP A 286 -13.28 -17.11 -14.20
N TRP A 287 -12.69 -16.27 -13.34
CA TRP A 287 -13.42 -15.37 -12.45
C TRP A 287 -14.43 -14.49 -13.22
N GLN A 288 -15.72 -14.74 -12.98
CA GLN A 288 -16.84 -13.98 -13.51
C GLN A 288 -17.15 -12.82 -12.58
N LYS A 289 -16.33 -11.76 -12.68
CA LYS A 289 -16.35 -10.61 -11.75
C LYS A 289 -17.75 -10.03 -11.59
N GLU A 290 -18.39 -9.64 -12.68
CA GLU A 290 -19.66 -8.92 -12.63
C GLU A 290 -20.78 -9.78 -12.03
N GLU A 291 -20.89 -11.05 -12.44
CA GLU A 291 -21.88 -11.99 -11.92
C GLU A 291 -21.62 -12.35 -10.46
N GLY A 292 -20.35 -12.56 -10.09
CA GLY A 292 -19.95 -12.89 -8.72
C GLY A 292 -20.20 -11.75 -7.75
N LEU A 293 -19.80 -10.53 -8.09
CA LEU A 293 -20.05 -9.35 -7.25
C LEU A 293 -21.56 -9.06 -7.16
N LYS A 294 -22.31 -9.25 -8.24
CA LYS A 294 -23.77 -9.13 -8.19
C LYS A 294 -24.39 -10.16 -7.24
N ALA A 295 -23.96 -11.42 -7.28
CA ALA A 295 -24.48 -12.44 -6.38
C ALA A 295 -24.19 -12.14 -4.91
N ILE A 296 -23.01 -11.57 -4.62
CA ILE A 296 -22.65 -11.10 -3.27
C ILE A 296 -23.53 -9.92 -2.85
N ALA A 297 -23.72 -8.93 -3.73
CA ALA A 297 -24.59 -7.78 -3.46
C ALA A 297 -26.04 -8.23 -3.20
N ASP A 298 -26.58 -9.11 -4.04
CA ASP A 298 -27.93 -9.65 -3.89
C ASP A 298 -28.09 -10.39 -2.54
N PHE A 299 -27.05 -11.10 -2.06
CA PHE A 299 -27.05 -11.74 -0.74
C PHE A 299 -27.04 -10.72 0.40
N VAL A 300 -26.19 -9.70 0.32
CA VAL A 300 -26.09 -8.62 1.31
C VAL A 300 -27.41 -7.86 1.41
N GLU A 301 -28.03 -7.50 0.28
CA GLU A 301 -29.32 -6.80 0.25
C GLU A 301 -30.45 -7.62 0.89
N ARG A 302 -30.49 -8.95 0.64
CA ARG A 302 -31.44 -9.84 1.29
C ARG A 302 -31.25 -9.86 2.81
N ARG A 303 -30.00 -9.95 3.27
CA ARG A 303 -29.70 -9.98 4.70
C ARG A 303 -30.04 -8.67 5.39
N ASP A 304 -29.70 -7.54 4.79
CA ASP A 304 -30.04 -6.22 5.32
C ASP A 304 -31.57 -6.00 5.39
N ALA A 305 -32.35 -6.61 4.48
CA ALA A 305 -33.81 -6.55 4.51
C ALA A 305 -34.46 -7.45 5.59
N GLU A 306 -33.72 -8.42 6.12
CA GLU A 306 -34.18 -9.35 7.18
C GLU A 306 -33.79 -8.90 8.60
N SER A 307 -32.88 -7.93 8.72
CA SER A 307 -32.42 -7.32 9.99
C SER A 307 -33.41 -6.29 10.54
#